data_AF-A0A4Q6B2W5-F1
#
_entry.id   AF-A0A4Q6B2W5-F1
#
_cell.length_a   1.000
_cell.length_b   1.000
_cell.length_c   1.000
_cell.angle_alpha   90.00
_cell.angle_beta   90.00
_cell.angle_gamma   90.00
#
_symmetry.space_group_name_H-M   'P 1'
#
loop_
_entity.id
_entity.type
_entity.pdbx_description
1 polymer ?
#
loop_
_entity_poly.entity_id
_entity_poly.type
_entity_poly.pdbx_seq_one_letter_code
_entity_poly.pdbx_strand_id
1 'polypeptide(L)'
;MVLRPSKNHRMRKLLLSFSALCFLACENKVTKKQLVLSAQEPSPVKRIEITDKESWLYFLQNLPEKEGAIVDYKGQAVADQEKMFSLLNYDVGKRDLQQCADALMRLRAEYLFARQRYEEIRFHFTNGTLYTFKAYVSGLRPVASGSSVRFITTQPALYTHAHLRSYLDLVYAYAGTISLAGELKSIDAFTIGTVILK
;
A
#
# COMPACT_ATOMS: atom_id res chain seq x y z
N MET A 1 4.11 10.93 10.17
CA MET A 1 4.98 11.67 11.11
C MET A 1 5.12 13.10 10.59
N VAL A 2 4.30 14.02 11.08
CA VAL A 2 4.28 15.43 10.63
C VAL A 2 4.97 16.26 11.70
N LEU A 3 6.13 16.81 11.38
CA LEU A 3 6.87 17.72 12.24
C LEU A 3 6.23 19.12 12.16
N ARG A 4 5.81 19.66 13.32
CA ARG A 4 5.43 21.07 13.48
C ARG A 4 6.68 21.95 13.47
N PRO A 5 6.69 23.11 12.79
CA PRO A 5 7.66 24.16 13.09
C PRO A 5 7.10 25.10 14.17
N SER A 6 7.92 25.35 15.18
CA SER A 6 7.76 26.34 16.24
C SER A 6 7.96 27.76 15.69
N LYS A 7 7.17 28.72 16.18
CA LYS A 7 7.25 30.15 15.83
C LYS A 7 8.21 30.91 16.76
N ASN A 8 8.83 31.93 16.18
CA ASN A 8 9.41 33.16 16.75
C ASN A 8 10.90 33.18 17.11
N HIS A 9 11.70 33.82 16.24
CA HIS A 9 12.54 34.93 16.69
C HIS A 9 12.70 35.99 15.59
N ARG A 10 12.80 37.24 16.05
CA ARG A 10 12.70 38.50 15.29
C ARG A 10 14.11 39.02 14.99
N MET A 11 14.26 39.66 13.84
CA MET A 11 15.31 40.63 13.43
C MET A 11 16.74 40.11 13.17
N ARG A 12 17.24 40.31 11.94
CA ARG A 12 18.04 41.50 11.56
C ARG A 12 18.31 41.51 10.05
N LYS A 13 18.14 42.68 9.45
CA LYS A 13 18.57 43.01 8.08
C LYS A 13 20.10 43.02 8.05
N LEU A 14 20.71 42.40 7.03
CA LEU A 14 22.03 42.80 6.57
C LEU A 14 22.08 42.63 5.05
N LEU A 15 22.06 43.76 4.35
CA LEU A 15 22.47 43.85 2.94
C LEU A 15 23.97 43.59 2.86
N LEU A 16 24.39 42.74 1.92
CA LEU A 16 25.73 42.79 1.35
C LEU A 16 25.63 42.39 -0.13
N SER A 17 25.73 43.42 -0.95
CA SER A 17 25.98 43.36 -2.39
C SER A 17 27.41 42.88 -2.65
N PHE A 18 27.57 41.83 -3.46
CA PHE A 18 28.81 41.59 -4.18
C PHE A 18 28.45 41.24 -5.63
N SER A 19 28.85 42.11 -6.55
CA SER A 19 28.71 41.90 -7.99
C SER A 19 29.79 40.97 -8.51
N ALA A 20 29.37 40.09 -9.43
CA ALA A 20 30.04 39.66 -10.66
C ALA A 20 31.49 39.12 -10.56
N LEU A 21 31.73 37.88 -11.03
CA LEU A 21 32.04 37.63 -12.45
C LEU A 21 32.28 36.11 -12.69
N CYS A 22 31.72 35.63 -13.81
CA CYS A 22 32.16 34.52 -14.66
C CYS A 22 32.75 33.25 -14.02
N PHE A 23 31.97 32.17 -14.08
CA PHE A 23 32.41 30.97 -14.81
C PHE A 23 31.26 30.45 -15.67
N LEU A 24 31.39 30.64 -16.99
CA LEU A 24 30.79 29.73 -17.96
C LEU A 24 31.41 28.33 -17.73
N ALA A 25 30.59 27.31 -17.56
CA ALA A 25 30.67 26.07 -18.33
C ALA A 25 29.65 25.04 -17.84
N CYS A 26 29.04 24.35 -18.82
CA CYS A 26 28.22 23.15 -18.68
C CYS A 26 26.82 23.34 -18.09
N GLU A 27 25.94 23.96 -18.88
CA GLU A 27 24.57 23.45 -18.99
C GLU A 27 24.66 22.00 -19.50
N ASN A 28 24.67 21.04 -18.59
CA ASN A 28 24.31 19.68 -18.94
C ASN A 28 22.82 19.72 -19.32
N LYS A 29 22.56 19.88 -20.62
CA LYS A 29 21.29 19.47 -21.23
C LYS A 29 21.17 17.96 -20.98
N VAL A 30 20.59 17.60 -19.84
CA VAL A 30 20.01 16.27 -19.66
C VAL A 30 18.86 16.22 -20.64
N THR A 31 19.12 15.69 -21.83
CA THR A 31 18.12 15.39 -22.83
C THR A 31 17.16 14.41 -22.17
N LYS A 32 16.03 14.93 -21.68
CA LYS A 32 14.91 14.14 -21.20
C LYS A 32 14.46 13.33 -22.42
N LYS A 33 14.96 12.10 -22.57
CA LYS A 33 14.48 11.16 -23.56
C LYS A 33 13.04 10.87 -23.12
N GLN A 34 12.13 11.70 -23.60
CA GLN A 34 10.70 11.54 -23.43
C GLN A 34 10.41 10.20 -24.08
N LEU A 35 10.26 9.17 -23.24
CA LEU A 35 9.66 7.92 -23.64
C LEU A 35 8.19 8.27 -23.88
N VAL A 36 7.93 8.85 -25.06
CA VAL A 36 6.60 8.88 -25.65
C VAL A 36 6.32 7.41 -25.90
N LEU A 37 5.74 6.75 -24.89
CA LEU A 37 4.98 5.55 -25.14
C LEU A 37 3.87 6.02 -26.07
N SER A 38 4.06 5.80 -27.37
CA SER A 38 3.02 6.00 -28.37
C SER A 38 1.83 5.23 -27.85
N ALA A 39 0.84 5.95 -27.32
CA ALA A 39 -0.46 5.39 -27.01
C ALA A 39 -1.12 5.11 -28.36
N GLN A 40 -0.65 4.06 -29.03
CA GLN A 40 -1.50 3.29 -29.90
C GLN A 40 -2.71 2.94 -29.02
N GLU A 41 -3.89 3.43 -29.37
CA GLU A 41 -5.11 3.02 -28.69
C GLU A 41 -5.07 1.49 -28.61
N PRO A 42 -5.08 0.89 -27.40
CA PRO A 42 -5.01 -0.54 -27.30
C PRO A 42 -6.20 -1.08 -28.09
N SER A 43 -5.91 -1.97 -29.05
CA SER A 43 -6.95 -2.79 -29.69
C SER A 43 -7.89 -3.31 -28.61
N PRO A 44 -9.21 -3.40 -28.84
CA PRO A 44 -10.17 -3.72 -27.79
C PRO A 44 -9.70 -4.98 -27.06
N VAL A 45 -9.17 -4.79 -25.84
CA VAL A 45 -8.56 -5.87 -25.08
C VAL A 45 -9.71 -6.74 -24.62
N LYS A 46 -9.94 -7.85 -25.33
CA LYS A 46 -10.97 -8.80 -24.97
C LYS A 46 -10.62 -9.35 -23.58
N ARG A 47 -11.52 -9.17 -22.61
CA ARG A 47 -11.35 -9.71 -21.26
C ARG A 47 -11.14 -11.22 -21.37
N ILE A 48 -10.03 -11.70 -20.82
CA ILE A 48 -9.78 -13.14 -20.72
C ILE A 48 -10.69 -13.66 -19.62
N GLU A 49 -11.57 -14.58 -19.99
CA GLU A 49 -12.43 -15.28 -19.03
C GLU A 49 -11.56 -16.21 -18.19
N ILE A 50 -11.62 -16.03 -16.87
CA ILE A 50 -10.99 -16.94 -15.91
C ILE A 50 -12.08 -17.88 -15.41
N THR A 51 -11.90 -19.19 -15.61
CA THR A 51 -12.92 -20.20 -15.29
C THR A 51 -12.70 -20.85 -13.92
N ASP A 52 -11.47 -20.88 -13.42
CA ASP A 52 -11.15 -21.41 -12.10
C ASP A 52 -11.56 -20.43 -11.00
N LYS A 53 -12.71 -20.70 -10.38
CA LYS A 53 -13.28 -19.90 -9.29
C LYS A 53 -12.41 -19.86 -8.03
N GLU A 54 -11.54 -20.85 -7.86
CA GLU A 54 -10.62 -20.92 -6.72
C GLU A 54 -9.35 -20.10 -6.95
N SER A 55 -9.11 -19.63 -8.18
CA SER A 55 -7.89 -18.90 -8.51
C SER A 55 -7.85 -17.47 -7.97
N TRP A 56 -6.63 -16.98 -7.75
CA TRP A 56 -6.36 -15.58 -7.41
C TRP A 56 -6.86 -14.61 -8.48
N LEU A 57 -6.68 -14.94 -9.76
CA LEU A 57 -7.11 -14.08 -10.87
C LEU A 57 -8.63 -13.97 -10.92
N TYR A 58 -9.35 -15.08 -10.71
CA TYR A 58 -10.81 -15.05 -10.65
C TYR A 58 -11.30 -14.15 -9.53
N PHE A 59 -10.70 -14.26 -8.34
CA PHE A 59 -11.02 -13.39 -7.22
C PHE A 59 -10.83 -11.91 -7.57
N LEU A 60 -9.69 -11.54 -8.18
CA LEU A 60 -9.45 -10.16 -8.59
C LEU A 60 -10.44 -9.65 -9.66
N GLN A 61 -10.88 -10.50 -10.58
CA GLN A 61 -11.86 -10.12 -11.60
C GLN A 61 -13.29 -9.97 -11.07
N ASN A 62 -13.58 -10.53 -9.89
CA ASN A 62 -14.91 -10.60 -9.29
C ASN A 62 -14.93 -9.93 -7.90
N LEU A 63 -14.10 -8.92 -7.67
CA LEU A 63 -14.15 -8.13 -6.45
C LEU A 63 -15.48 -7.37 -6.37
N PRO A 64 -16.07 -7.22 -5.17
CA PRO A 64 -17.29 -6.46 -5.02
C PRO A 64 -17.00 -4.98 -5.31
N GLU A 65 -17.71 -4.43 -6.28
CA GLU A 65 -17.67 -3.01 -6.63
C GLU A 65 -18.81 -2.27 -5.94
N LYS A 66 -18.64 -0.97 -5.74
CA LYS A 66 -19.71 -0.08 -5.26
C LYS A 66 -19.79 1.16 -6.13
N GLU A 67 -20.98 1.71 -6.26
CA GLU A 67 -21.16 3.03 -6.84
C GLU A 67 -20.88 4.13 -5.80
N GLY A 68 -20.43 5.29 -6.27
CA GLY A 68 -20.25 6.46 -5.41
C GLY A 68 -19.09 7.36 -5.84
N ALA A 69 -18.92 8.45 -5.09
CA ALA A 69 -17.76 9.33 -5.26
C ALA A 69 -16.55 8.78 -4.49
N ILE A 70 -15.36 9.00 -5.04
CA ILE A 70 -14.11 8.78 -4.33
C ILE A 70 -14.00 9.83 -3.25
N VAL A 71 -13.79 9.40 -2.02
CA VAL A 71 -13.54 10.28 -0.89
C VAL A 71 -12.16 10.05 -0.30
N ASP A 72 -11.55 11.10 0.22
CA ASP A 72 -10.35 10.99 1.03
C ASP A 72 -10.66 10.35 2.40
N TYR A 73 -9.63 10.16 3.22
CA TYR A 73 -9.80 9.58 4.57
C TYR A 73 -10.66 10.45 5.51
N LYS A 74 -10.97 11.70 5.14
CA LYS A 74 -11.86 12.61 5.87
C LYS A 74 -13.29 12.56 5.34
N GLY A 75 -13.57 11.76 4.31
CA GLY A 75 -14.88 11.66 3.68
C GLY A 75 -15.17 12.78 2.68
N GLN A 76 -14.17 13.58 2.28
CA GLN A 76 -14.34 14.64 1.30
C GLN A 76 -14.08 14.11 -0.10
N ALA A 77 -14.90 14.50 -1.08
CA ALA A 77 -14.72 14.07 -2.46
C ALA A 77 -13.35 14.51 -3.01
N VAL A 78 -12.65 13.59 -3.66
CA VAL A 78 -11.39 13.87 -4.35
C VAL A 78 -11.67 14.67 -5.63
N ALA A 79 -10.80 15.60 -6.03
CA ALA A 79 -11.06 16.47 -7.18
C ALA A 79 -11.15 15.71 -8.52
N ASP A 80 -10.30 14.71 -8.72
CA ASP A 80 -10.17 13.97 -9.98
C ASP A 80 -11.04 12.70 -10.03
N GLN A 81 -12.38 12.84 -10.03
CA GLN A 81 -13.30 11.69 -10.05
C GLN A 81 -13.17 10.85 -11.34
N GLU A 82 -12.87 11.49 -12.48
CA GLU A 82 -12.81 10.88 -13.82
C GLU A 82 -11.59 9.97 -14.05
N LYS A 83 -10.60 9.99 -13.15
CA LYS A 83 -9.37 9.17 -13.32
C LYS A 83 -9.53 7.74 -12.84
N MET A 84 -10.69 7.36 -12.33
CA MET A 84 -10.90 6.03 -11.76
C MET A 84 -11.97 5.25 -12.49
N PHE A 85 -11.71 3.96 -12.67
CA PHE A 85 -12.58 3.04 -13.39
C PHE A 85 -13.64 2.40 -12.48
N SER A 86 -13.29 2.07 -11.24
CA SER A 86 -14.20 1.43 -10.29
C SER A 86 -13.78 1.64 -8.83
N LEU A 87 -14.75 1.51 -7.91
CA LEU A 87 -14.58 1.58 -6.47
C LEU A 87 -14.81 0.20 -5.86
N LEU A 88 -13.80 -0.31 -5.14
CA LEU A 88 -13.95 -1.55 -4.38
C LEU A 88 -14.76 -1.33 -3.10
N ASN A 89 -15.62 -2.29 -2.77
CA ASN A 89 -16.44 -2.27 -1.55
C ASN A 89 -15.70 -2.86 -0.35
N TYR A 90 -14.56 -2.25 0.01
CA TYR A 90 -13.81 -2.57 1.23
C TYR A 90 -13.71 -1.36 2.15
N ASP A 91 -13.74 -1.61 3.47
CA ASP A 91 -13.43 -0.59 4.45
C ASP A 91 -11.94 -0.26 4.45
N VAL A 92 -11.64 1.04 4.46
CA VAL A 92 -10.27 1.56 4.64
C VAL A 92 -9.91 1.78 6.12
N GLY A 93 -10.85 1.50 7.03
CA GLY A 93 -10.72 1.78 8.46
C GLY A 93 -10.91 3.27 8.80
N LYS A 94 -10.56 3.64 10.03
CA LYS A 94 -10.66 5.03 10.56
C LYS A 94 -9.31 5.73 10.68
N ARG A 95 -8.23 5.03 10.35
CA ARG A 95 -6.85 5.50 10.49
C ARG A 95 -6.24 5.61 9.10
N ASP A 96 -5.42 6.62 8.88
CA ASP A 96 -4.65 6.80 7.64
C ASP A 96 -3.50 5.78 7.58
N LEU A 97 -3.87 4.52 7.35
CA LEU A 97 -2.94 3.38 7.42
C LEU A 97 -2.87 2.57 6.14
N GLN A 98 -3.90 2.59 5.29
CA GLN A 98 -3.88 1.78 4.07
C GLN A 98 -3.19 2.54 2.95
N GLN A 99 -1.89 2.29 2.77
CA GLN A 99 -1.15 2.70 1.59
C GLN A 99 -1.21 1.58 0.52
N CYS A 100 -0.60 1.82 -0.64
CA CYS A 100 -0.66 0.93 -1.80
C CYS A 100 -0.28 -0.53 -1.45
N ALA A 101 0.74 -0.71 -0.62
CA ALA A 101 1.19 -2.03 -0.17
C ALA A 101 0.14 -2.72 0.71
N ASP A 102 -0.47 -1.97 1.63
CA ASP A 102 -1.47 -2.47 2.57
C ASP A 102 -2.74 -2.93 1.86
N ALA A 103 -3.14 -2.23 0.79
CA ALA A 103 -4.26 -2.62 -0.07
C ALA A 103 -4.03 -3.99 -0.73
N LEU A 104 -2.81 -4.27 -1.20
CA LEU A 104 -2.47 -5.58 -1.78
C LEU A 104 -2.45 -6.68 -0.73
N MET A 105 -1.87 -6.40 0.45
CA MET A 105 -1.91 -7.31 1.59
C MET A 105 -3.36 -7.59 2.01
N ARG A 106 -4.23 -6.57 1.99
CA ARG A 106 -5.67 -6.71 2.25
C ARG A 106 -6.31 -7.68 1.27
N LEU A 107 -6.18 -7.44 -0.03
CA LEU A 107 -6.79 -8.27 -1.06
C LEU A 107 -6.31 -9.72 -0.97
N ARG A 108 -5.01 -9.93 -0.73
CA ARG A 108 -4.46 -11.27 -0.57
C ARG A 108 -5.03 -11.99 0.66
N ALA A 109 -5.15 -11.28 1.78
CA ALA A 109 -5.72 -11.84 3.01
C ALA A 109 -7.21 -12.17 2.86
N GLU A 110 -8.00 -11.30 2.21
CA GLU A 110 -9.41 -11.53 1.90
C GLU A 110 -9.62 -12.76 1.02
N TYR A 111 -8.80 -12.90 -0.04
CA TYR A 111 -8.81 -14.08 -0.91
C TYR A 111 -8.61 -15.40 -0.15
N LEU A 112 -7.63 -15.42 0.76
CA LEU A 112 -7.31 -16.60 1.58
C LEU A 112 -8.41 -16.85 2.62
N PHE A 113 -8.93 -15.79 3.25
CA PHE A 113 -9.97 -15.87 4.26
C PHE A 113 -11.28 -16.42 3.70
N ALA A 114 -11.71 -15.95 2.52
CA ALA A 114 -12.91 -16.42 1.83
C ALA A 114 -12.86 -17.93 1.52
N ARG A 115 -11.66 -18.50 1.43
CA ARG A 115 -11.40 -19.94 1.18
C ARG A 115 -11.02 -20.72 2.43
N GLN A 116 -11.14 -20.10 3.61
CA GLN A 116 -10.79 -20.69 4.90
C GLN A 116 -9.31 -21.14 5.00
N ARG A 117 -8.43 -20.57 4.17
CA ARG A 117 -6.99 -20.85 4.13
C ARG A 117 -6.23 -20.02 5.16
N TYR A 118 -6.69 -20.05 6.42
CA TYR A 118 -6.23 -19.12 7.46
C TYR A 118 -4.74 -19.25 7.81
N GLU A 119 -4.19 -20.47 7.72
CA GLU A 119 -2.77 -20.77 7.98
C GLU A 119 -1.82 -20.05 7.00
N GLU A 120 -2.33 -19.68 5.81
CA GLU A 120 -1.55 -19.00 4.79
C GLU A 120 -1.59 -17.48 4.93
N ILE A 121 -2.44 -16.94 5.81
CA ILE A 121 -2.53 -15.50 6.07
C ILE A 121 -1.39 -15.12 7.00
N ARG A 122 -0.29 -14.63 6.43
CA ARG A 122 0.93 -14.28 7.13
C ARG A 122 1.67 -13.16 6.40
N PHE A 123 2.33 -12.30 7.16
CA PHE A 123 3.12 -11.19 6.64
C PHE A 123 4.31 -10.92 7.56
N HIS A 124 5.44 -10.54 6.98
CA HIS A 124 6.60 -10.06 7.72
C HIS A 124 6.40 -8.59 8.12
N PHE A 125 6.89 -8.22 9.30
CA PHE A 125 7.08 -6.83 9.66
C PHE A 125 8.33 -6.25 9.01
N THR A 126 8.54 -4.94 9.12
CA THR A 126 9.68 -4.25 8.49
C THR A 126 11.02 -4.77 9.00
N ASN A 127 11.07 -5.26 10.24
CA ASN A 127 12.26 -5.88 10.83
C ASN A 127 12.43 -7.39 10.48
N GLY A 128 11.60 -7.94 9.60
CA GLY A 128 11.63 -9.35 9.21
C GLY A 128 10.93 -10.33 10.16
N THR A 129 10.25 -9.86 11.21
CA THR A 129 9.47 -10.75 12.09
C THR A 129 8.23 -11.24 11.36
N LEU A 130 8.07 -12.56 11.20
CA LEU A 130 6.85 -13.14 10.64
C LEU A 130 5.70 -13.07 11.66
N TYR A 131 4.57 -12.51 11.25
CA TYR A 131 3.34 -12.52 12.03
C TYR A 131 2.22 -13.18 11.22
N THR A 132 1.53 -14.14 11.85
CA THR A 132 0.50 -14.95 11.21
C THR A 132 -0.87 -14.64 11.80
N PHE A 133 -1.92 -14.80 11.00
CA PHE A 133 -3.29 -14.66 11.51
C PHE A 133 -3.60 -15.69 12.59
N LYS A 134 -3.03 -16.89 12.49
CA LYS A 134 -3.11 -17.91 13.55
C LYS A 134 -2.49 -17.43 14.87
N ALA A 135 -1.32 -16.78 14.84
CA ALA A 135 -0.71 -16.20 16.03
C ALA A 135 -1.61 -15.12 16.65
N TYR A 136 -2.24 -14.28 15.82
CA TYR A 136 -3.25 -13.36 16.29
C TYR A 136 -4.43 -14.08 16.95
N VAL A 137 -4.96 -15.12 16.32
CA VAL A 137 -6.10 -15.89 16.84
C VAL A 137 -5.76 -16.61 18.14
N SER A 138 -4.52 -17.07 18.32
CA SER A 138 -4.05 -17.65 19.59
C SER A 138 -3.81 -16.62 20.70
N GLY A 139 -4.07 -15.33 20.44
CA GLY A 139 -3.94 -14.26 21.41
C GLY A 139 -2.61 -13.51 21.39
N LEU A 140 -1.67 -13.80 20.47
CA LEU A 140 -0.42 -13.05 20.42
C LEU A 140 -0.63 -11.66 19.81
N ARG A 141 -0.14 -10.62 20.48
CA ARG A 141 -0.19 -9.22 20.02
C ARG A 141 1.19 -8.59 19.99
N PRO A 142 1.59 -7.93 18.89
CA PRO A 142 2.87 -7.25 18.79
C PRO A 142 2.87 -5.96 19.61
N VAL A 143 3.98 -5.71 20.29
CA VAL A 143 4.25 -4.47 21.03
C VAL A 143 5.63 -3.98 20.61
N ALA A 144 5.71 -2.72 20.19
CA ALA A 144 6.98 -2.08 19.85
C ALA A 144 7.92 -2.06 21.06
N SER A 145 9.19 -2.39 20.82
CA SER A 145 10.26 -2.40 21.82
C SER A 145 11.52 -1.81 21.22
N GLY A 146 11.57 -0.49 21.07
CA GLY A 146 12.62 0.18 20.30
C GLY A 146 12.52 -0.19 18.81
N SER A 147 13.60 -0.72 18.23
CA SER A 147 13.63 -1.22 16.84
C SER A 147 13.16 -2.68 16.69
N SER A 148 12.83 -3.37 17.78
CA SER A 148 12.33 -4.74 17.76
C SER A 148 10.85 -4.81 18.11
N VAL A 149 10.25 -5.98 17.86
CA VAL A 149 8.88 -6.29 18.24
C VAL A 149 8.93 -7.40 19.28
N ARG A 150 8.23 -7.21 20.41
CA ARG A 150 7.94 -8.28 21.36
C ARG A 150 6.48 -8.67 21.23
N PHE A 151 6.14 -9.89 21.65
CA PHE A 151 4.75 -10.33 21.71
C PHE A 151 4.27 -10.44 23.15
N ILE A 152 3.02 -10.03 23.37
CA ILE A 152 2.29 -10.32 24.60
C ILE A 152 1.15 -11.29 24.28
N THR A 153 0.72 -12.04 25.27
CA THR A 153 -0.44 -12.94 25.16
C THR A 153 -1.68 -12.24 25.71
N THR A 154 -2.73 -12.19 24.92
CA THR A 154 -4.08 -11.76 25.28
C THR A 154 -5.03 -12.96 25.19
N GLN A 155 -6.32 -12.72 25.42
CA GLN A 155 -7.31 -13.76 25.16
C GLN A 155 -7.30 -14.21 23.69
N PRO A 156 -7.51 -15.50 23.42
CA PRO A 156 -7.71 -16.01 22.08
C PRO A 156 -8.88 -15.31 21.38
N ALA A 157 -8.79 -15.24 20.07
CA ALA A 157 -9.85 -14.73 19.21
C ALA A 157 -10.48 -15.87 18.40
N LEU A 158 -11.46 -15.54 17.57
CA LEU A 158 -12.08 -16.47 16.61
C LEU A 158 -11.67 -16.13 15.19
N TYR A 159 -11.76 -17.09 14.27
CA TYR A 159 -11.58 -16.87 12.84
C TYR A 159 -12.80 -16.15 12.23
N THR A 160 -12.93 -14.86 12.52
CA THR A 160 -13.99 -14.00 11.98
C THR A 160 -13.40 -12.89 11.12
N HIS A 161 -14.22 -12.35 10.21
CA HIS A 161 -13.80 -11.25 9.35
C HIS A 161 -13.41 -10.00 10.16
N ALA A 162 -14.15 -9.69 11.23
CA ALA A 162 -13.81 -8.61 12.15
C ALA A 162 -12.42 -8.79 12.79
N HIS A 163 -12.04 -10.02 13.12
CA HIS A 163 -10.70 -10.30 13.64
C HIS A 163 -9.61 -10.27 12.56
N LEU A 164 -9.93 -10.67 11.31
CA LEU A 164 -9.03 -10.46 10.18
C LEU A 164 -8.73 -8.97 10.00
N ARG A 165 -9.75 -8.11 10.12
CA ARG A 165 -9.57 -6.65 10.07
C ARG A 165 -8.63 -6.16 11.15
N SER A 166 -8.88 -6.53 12.40
CA SER A 166 -8.03 -6.15 13.54
C SER A 166 -6.60 -6.68 13.41
N TYR A 167 -6.41 -7.87 12.85
CA TYR A 167 -5.10 -8.42 12.54
C TYR A 167 -4.36 -7.58 11.49
N LEU A 168 -5.01 -7.27 10.37
CA LEU A 168 -4.42 -6.46 9.31
C LEU A 168 -4.08 -5.04 9.78
N ASP A 169 -4.93 -4.48 10.64
CA ASP A 169 -4.70 -3.20 11.30
C ASP A 169 -3.46 -3.16 12.19
N LEU A 170 -3.03 -4.32 12.73
CA LEU A 170 -1.73 -4.47 13.37
C LEU A 170 -0.64 -4.62 12.33
N VAL A 171 -0.84 -5.46 11.31
CA VAL A 171 0.15 -5.64 10.22
C VAL A 171 0.54 -4.30 9.59
N TYR A 172 -0.42 -3.44 9.23
CA TYR A 172 -0.17 -2.12 8.64
C TYR A 172 0.61 -1.17 9.55
N ALA A 173 0.62 -1.41 10.87
CA ALA A 173 1.37 -0.60 11.81
C ALA A 173 2.86 -1.00 11.90
N TYR A 174 3.22 -2.21 11.47
CA TYR A 174 4.57 -2.78 11.61
C TYR A 174 5.21 -3.20 10.28
N ALA A 175 4.41 -3.47 9.24
CA ALA A 175 4.86 -3.78 7.89
C ALA A 175 4.95 -2.50 7.04
N GLY A 176 5.74 -2.57 5.97
CA GLY A 176 5.83 -1.52 4.97
C GLY A 176 6.15 -2.10 3.59
N THR A 177 6.46 -1.25 2.61
CA THR A 177 6.79 -1.69 1.24
C THR A 177 7.93 -2.70 1.19
N ILE A 178 8.93 -2.57 2.08
CA ILE A 178 10.04 -3.53 2.22
C ILE A 178 9.52 -4.92 2.62
N SER A 179 8.58 -4.98 3.56
CA SER A 179 7.95 -6.23 3.96
C SER A 179 7.22 -6.87 2.79
N LEU A 180 6.41 -6.11 2.07
CA LEU A 180 5.66 -6.62 0.92
C LEU A 180 6.61 -7.13 -0.17
N ALA A 181 7.71 -6.44 -0.45
CA ALA A 181 8.70 -6.89 -1.43
C ALA A 181 9.27 -8.28 -1.10
N GLY A 182 9.49 -8.58 0.18
CA GLY A 182 9.92 -9.90 0.64
C GLY A 182 8.86 -10.99 0.52
N GLU A 183 7.57 -10.63 0.42
CA GLU A 183 6.48 -11.60 0.21
C GLU A 183 6.25 -11.96 -1.26
N LEU A 184 6.77 -11.16 -2.19
CA LEU A 184 6.55 -11.34 -3.62
C LEU A 184 7.58 -12.29 -4.22
N LYS A 185 7.14 -13.07 -5.20
CA LYS A 185 8.03 -13.85 -6.07
C LYS A 185 8.45 -12.96 -7.23
N SER A 186 9.75 -12.96 -7.55
CA SER A 186 10.22 -12.38 -8.80
C SER A 186 9.62 -13.14 -9.98
N ILE A 187 9.25 -12.41 -11.03
CA ILE A 187 8.75 -12.99 -12.28
C ILE A 187 9.47 -12.33 -13.45
N ASP A 188 9.69 -13.09 -14.52
CA ASP A 188 10.39 -12.62 -15.71
C ASP A 188 9.45 -11.97 -16.74
N ALA A 189 8.13 -12.17 -16.60
CA ALA A 189 7.12 -11.64 -17.50
C ALA A 189 5.85 -11.21 -16.74
N PHE A 190 5.33 -10.02 -17.08
CA PHE A 190 4.08 -9.52 -16.51
C PHE A 190 2.88 -10.30 -17.04
N THR A 191 2.06 -10.81 -16.13
CA THR A 191 0.75 -11.40 -16.42
C THR A 191 -0.35 -10.69 -15.64
N ILE A 192 -1.63 -10.94 -15.98
CA ILE A 192 -2.77 -10.39 -15.23
C ILE A 192 -2.67 -10.81 -13.76
N GLY A 193 -2.78 -9.83 -12.85
CA GLY A 193 -2.61 -10.05 -11.41
C GLY A 193 -1.17 -9.92 -10.91
N THR A 194 -0.21 -9.54 -11.77
CA THR A 194 1.13 -9.18 -11.32
C THR A 194 1.10 -7.89 -10.49
N VAL A 195 1.75 -7.95 -9.33
CA VAL A 195 2.01 -6.78 -8.49
C VAL A 195 3.37 -6.19 -8.87
N ILE A 196 3.39 -4.90 -9.18
CA ILE A 196 4.62 -4.14 -9.41
C ILE A 196 4.88 -3.26 -8.20
N LEU A 197 5.99 -3.49 -7.51
CA LEU A 197 6.52 -2.55 -6.52
C LEU A 197 7.61 -1.73 -7.21
N LYS A 198 7.56 -0.40 -7.04
CA LYS A 198 8.50 0.54 -7.65
C LYS A 198 9.23 1.32 -6.57
#